data_AF-A0A1I6DZM6-F1
#
_entry.id   AF-A0A1I6DZM6-F1
#
_cell.length_a   1.000
_cell.length_b   1.000
_cell.length_c   1.000
_cell.angle_alpha   90.00
_cell.angle_beta   90.00
_cell.angle_gamma   90.00
#
_symmetry.space_group_name_H-M   'P 1'
#
loop_
_entity.id
_entity.type
_entity.pdbx_description
1 polymer ?
#
loop_
_entity_poly.entity_id
_entity_poly.type
_entity_poly.pdbx_seq_one_letter_code
_entity_poly.pdbx_strand_id
1 'polypeptide(L)'
;MPEILFVTLVGIPVVLALVAEASFFANLQFNKDVNKEVGQFFSGMESKRDIIQRNDLEGLPPVVQKWLERSRVVGKERIEAVRLKQKVSMRIKEEGPWMPAAGEVTWKLETGDCDWYRFEIKEIEYNKPAGCR
;
A
#
# COMPACT_ATOMS: atom_id res chain seq x y z
N MET A 1 -33.74 37.54 -14.50
CA MET A 1 -32.37 37.46 -13.93
C MET A 1 -32.27 36.90 -12.49
N PRO A 2 -33.32 36.82 -11.62
CA PRO A 2 -33.17 36.23 -10.27
C PRO A 2 -33.37 34.69 -10.20
N GLU A 3 -34.19 34.12 -11.07
CA GLU A 3 -34.50 32.68 -11.10
C GLU A 3 -33.27 31.79 -11.34
N ILE A 4 -32.42 32.17 -12.31
CA ILE A 4 -31.19 31.42 -12.65
C ILE A 4 -30.16 31.50 -11.52
N LEU A 5 -30.12 32.64 -10.82
CA LEU A 5 -29.23 32.85 -9.67
C LEU A 5 -29.58 31.93 -8.49
N PHE A 6 -30.86 31.68 -8.25
CA PHE A 6 -31.30 30.73 -7.20
C PHE A 6 -30.99 29.28 -7.57
N VAL A 7 -31.21 28.89 -8.84
CA VAL A 7 -30.93 27.52 -9.31
C VAL A 7 -29.44 27.22 -9.25
N THR A 8 -28.56 28.18 -9.55
CA THR A 8 -27.11 27.96 -9.43
C THR A 8 -26.64 27.99 -7.98
N LEU A 9 -27.14 28.92 -7.17
CA LEU A 9 -26.71 29.11 -5.79
C LEU A 9 -27.19 28.01 -4.84
N VAL A 10 -28.30 27.34 -5.16
CA VAL A 10 -28.86 26.22 -4.36
C VAL A 10 -28.70 24.87 -5.07
N GLY A 11 -28.92 24.80 -6.37
CA GLY A 11 -28.90 23.52 -7.11
C GLY A 11 -27.50 22.91 -7.20
N ILE A 12 -26.47 23.72 -7.50
CA ILE A 12 -25.08 23.24 -7.59
C ILE A 12 -24.59 22.66 -6.25
N PRO A 13 -24.73 23.34 -5.09
CA PRO A 13 -24.29 22.76 -3.83
C PRO A 13 -25.06 21.51 -3.42
N VAL A 14 -26.35 21.40 -3.75
CA VAL A 14 -27.13 20.17 -3.51
C VAL A 14 -26.58 19.02 -4.34
N VAL A 15 -26.28 19.24 -5.62
CA VAL A 15 -25.68 18.20 -6.48
C VAL A 15 -24.29 17.82 -5.98
N LEU A 16 -23.46 18.78 -5.57
CA LEU A 16 -22.15 18.51 -5.00
C LEU A 16 -22.24 17.72 -3.69
N ALA A 17 -23.22 18.01 -2.83
CA ALA A 17 -23.48 17.26 -1.60
C ALA A 17 -23.86 15.80 -1.91
N LEU A 18 -24.78 15.58 -2.87
CA LEU A 18 -25.16 14.22 -3.28
C LEU A 18 -23.99 13.42 -3.86
N VAL A 19 -23.12 14.06 -4.66
CA VAL A 19 -21.92 13.42 -5.19
C VAL A 19 -20.91 13.11 -4.08
N ALA A 20 -20.74 14.01 -3.10
CA ALA A 20 -19.84 13.82 -1.97
C ALA A 20 -20.32 12.66 -1.07
N GLU A 21 -21.62 12.59 -0.78
CA GLU A 21 -22.23 11.52 0.00
C GLU A 21 -22.09 10.16 -0.69
N ALA A 22 -22.38 10.09 -1.99
CA ALA A 22 -22.21 8.87 -2.78
C ALA A 22 -20.74 8.42 -2.82
N SER A 23 -19.81 9.37 -3.01
CA SER A 23 -18.36 9.10 -3.00
C SER A 23 -17.90 8.62 -1.62
N PHE A 24 -18.41 9.20 -0.54
CA PHE A 24 -18.09 8.79 0.83
C PHE A 24 -18.61 7.38 1.11
N PHE A 25 -19.85 7.09 0.75
CA PHE A 25 -20.46 5.76 0.92
C PHE A 25 -19.71 4.68 0.11
N ALA A 26 -19.35 4.99 -1.14
CA ALA A 26 -18.55 4.11 -2.00
C ALA A 26 -17.17 3.79 -1.39
N ASN A 27 -16.47 4.81 -0.87
CA ASN A 27 -15.18 4.61 -0.20
C ASN A 27 -15.29 3.70 1.03
N LEU A 28 -16.36 3.83 1.82
CA LEU A 28 -16.59 2.96 2.98
C LEU A 28 -16.82 1.52 2.57
N GLN A 29 -17.65 1.28 1.54
CA GLN A 29 -17.95 -0.06 1.07
C GLN A 29 -16.72 -0.72 0.44
N PHE A 30 -16.01 0.00 -0.43
CA PHE A 30 -14.78 -0.50 -1.06
C PHE A 30 -13.72 -0.91 -0.04
N ASN A 31 -13.49 -0.09 1.00
CA ASN A 31 -12.53 -0.43 2.06
C ASN A 31 -12.95 -1.69 2.85
N LYS A 32 -14.26 -1.91 3.05
CA LYS A 32 -14.77 -3.13 3.69
C LYS A 32 -14.54 -4.36 2.82
N ASP A 33 -14.81 -4.25 1.52
CA ASP A 33 -14.66 -5.36 0.58
C ASP A 33 -13.18 -5.74 0.39
N VAL A 34 -12.29 -4.75 0.23
CA VAL A 34 -10.83 -4.99 0.19
C VAL A 34 -10.34 -5.66 1.46
N ASN A 35 -10.77 -5.22 2.64
CA ASN A 35 -10.36 -5.84 3.90
C ASN A 35 -10.90 -7.27 4.03
N LYS A 36 -12.08 -7.54 3.50
CA LYS A 36 -12.69 -8.88 3.49
C LYS A 36 -11.95 -9.83 2.57
N GLU A 37 -11.63 -9.40 1.34
CA GLU A 37 -10.83 -10.19 0.38
C GLU A 37 -9.44 -10.51 0.93
N VAL A 38 -8.83 -9.53 1.59
CA VAL A 38 -7.52 -9.69 2.23
C VAL A 38 -7.64 -10.65 3.41
N GLY A 39 -8.67 -10.49 4.25
CA GLY A 39 -8.94 -11.44 5.33
C GLY A 39 -9.12 -12.87 4.81
N GLN A 40 -9.84 -13.04 3.71
CA GLN A 40 -9.99 -14.33 3.03
C GLN A 40 -8.66 -14.87 2.50
N PHE A 41 -7.81 -14.01 1.94
CA PHE A 41 -6.46 -14.37 1.50
C PHE A 41 -5.59 -14.94 2.63
N PHE A 42 -5.74 -14.44 3.86
CA PHE A 42 -4.99 -14.93 5.03
C PHE A 42 -5.69 -16.03 5.83
N SER A 43 -7.00 -16.23 5.64
CA SER A 43 -7.82 -17.13 6.46
C SER A 43 -7.52 -18.63 6.32
N GLY A 44 -6.82 -19.06 5.26
CA GLY A 44 -6.44 -20.45 5.02
C GLY A 44 -5.07 -20.87 5.56
N MET A 45 -4.34 -19.98 6.25
CA MET A 45 -3.02 -20.30 6.81
C MET A 45 -3.15 -20.82 8.24
N GLU A 46 -2.94 -22.13 8.43
CA GLU A 46 -2.59 -22.67 9.74
C GLU A 46 -1.15 -22.25 10.05
N SER A 47 -0.99 -21.24 10.90
CA SER A 47 0.32 -20.84 11.43
C SER A 47 0.97 -22.03 12.12
N LYS A 48 1.92 -22.69 11.45
CA LYS A 48 2.78 -23.64 12.11
C LYS A 48 3.71 -22.84 12.99
N ARG A 49 3.49 -22.93 14.31
CA ARG A 49 4.35 -22.32 15.36
C ARG A 49 5.70 -23.05 15.46
N ASP A 50 6.28 -23.40 14.32
CA ASP A 50 7.58 -24.02 14.23
C ASP A 50 8.63 -22.93 14.38
N ILE A 51 9.56 -23.16 15.31
CA ILE A 51 10.69 -22.27 15.56
C ILE A 51 11.75 -22.57 14.51
N ILE A 52 12.25 -21.52 13.84
CA ILE A 52 13.30 -21.68 12.83
C ILE A 52 14.60 -22.15 13.48
N GLN A 53 15.09 -23.30 13.04
CA GLN A 53 16.35 -23.88 13.52
C GLN A 53 17.50 -23.64 12.53
N ARG A 54 18.73 -23.81 13.01
CA ARG A 54 19.93 -23.69 12.15
C ARG A 54 19.96 -24.71 11.02
N ASN A 55 19.43 -25.92 11.28
CA ASN A 55 19.34 -26.98 10.29
C ASN A 55 18.44 -26.62 9.10
N ASP A 56 17.43 -25.76 9.31
CA ASP A 56 16.53 -25.28 8.24
C ASP A 56 17.25 -24.37 7.23
N LEU A 57 18.43 -23.84 7.61
CA LEU A 57 19.22 -22.94 6.76
C LEU A 57 20.21 -23.68 5.87
N GLU A 58 20.53 -24.94 6.16
CA GLU A 58 21.62 -25.68 5.50
C GLU A 58 21.38 -25.89 3.99
N GLY A 59 20.11 -25.92 3.54
CA GLY A 59 19.74 -26.03 2.13
C GLY A 59 19.78 -24.71 1.34
N LEU A 60 19.99 -23.57 1.99
CA LEU A 60 19.97 -22.25 1.34
C LEU A 60 21.35 -21.84 0.83
N PRO A 61 21.46 -20.97 -0.19
CA PRO A 61 22.75 -20.45 -0.63
C PRO A 61 23.51 -19.73 0.50
N PRO A 62 24.86 -19.79 0.55
CA PRO A 62 25.65 -19.25 1.67
C PRO A 62 25.41 -17.75 1.96
N VAL A 63 25.04 -16.97 0.96
CA VAL A 63 24.70 -15.54 1.11
C VAL A 63 23.39 -15.37 1.89
N VAL A 64 22.39 -16.19 1.57
CA VAL A 64 21.08 -16.17 2.23
C VAL A 64 21.19 -16.65 3.67
N GLN A 65 21.95 -17.72 3.92
CA GLN A 65 22.24 -18.21 5.27
C GLN A 65 22.86 -17.11 6.14
N LYS A 66 23.94 -16.47 5.67
CA LYS A 66 24.62 -15.38 6.39
C LYS A 66 23.69 -14.20 6.66
N TRP A 67 22.81 -13.87 5.71
CA TRP A 67 21.83 -12.80 5.89
C TRP A 67 20.80 -13.15 6.98
N LEU A 68 20.23 -14.35 6.94
CA LEU A 68 19.25 -14.82 7.93
C LEU A 68 19.83 -14.94 9.34
N GLU A 69 21.07 -15.41 9.46
CA GLU A 69 21.78 -15.45 10.73
C GLU A 69 22.03 -14.06 11.30
N ARG A 70 22.47 -13.10 10.47
CA ARG A 70 22.65 -11.69 10.86
C ARG A 70 21.34 -11.02 11.25
N SER A 71 20.24 -11.37 10.58
CA SER A 71 18.89 -10.92 10.90
C SER A 71 18.32 -11.57 12.17
N ARG A 72 19.05 -12.50 12.80
CA ARG A 72 18.69 -13.21 14.05
C ARG A 72 17.34 -13.93 13.96
N VAL A 73 17.09 -14.54 12.81
CA VAL A 73 15.84 -15.27 12.56
C VAL A 73 15.81 -16.63 13.28
N VAL A 74 16.98 -17.20 13.61
CA VAL A 74 17.09 -18.49 14.32
C VAL A 74 16.53 -18.33 15.74
N GLY A 75 15.59 -19.19 16.11
CA GLY A 75 14.87 -19.10 17.39
C GLY A 75 13.61 -18.22 17.34
N LYS A 76 13.23 -17.69 16.16
CA LYS A 76 11.97 -16.99 15.94
C LYS A 76 10.92 -17.90 15.32
N GLU A 77 9.65 -17.57 15.53
CA GLU A 77 8.53 -18.23 14.85
C GLU A 77 8.66 -18.05 13.35
N ARG A 78 8.34 -19.11 12.61
CA ARG A 78 8.37 -19.10 11.16
C ARG A 78 7.36 -18.10 10.60
N ILE A 79 7.84 -17.23 9.72
CA ILE A 79 7.01 -16.25 9.02
C ILE A 79 6.53 -16.88 7.72
N GLU A 80 5.22 -17.10 7.60
CA GLU A 80 4.61 -17.76 6.43
C GLU A 80 4.06 -16.76 5.40
N ALA A 81 3.56 -15.60 5.81
CA ALA A 81 3.11 -14.60 4.87
C ALA A 81 3.29 -13.18 5.39
N VAL A 82 3.58 -12.26 4.47
CA VAL A 82 3.80 -10.85 4.75
C VAL A 82 3.05 -10.02 3.73
N ARG A 83 2.30 -9.03 4.22
CA ARG A 83 1.79 -7.93 3.41
C ARG A 83 2.35 -6.63 3.93
N LEU A 84 2.97 -5.87 3.03
CA LEU A 84 3.58 -4.60 3.35
C LEU A 84 2.92 -3.50 2.52
N LYS A 85 2.32 -2.52 3.19
CA LYS A 85 1.81 -1.28 2.58
C LYS A 85 2.63 -0.11 3.07
N GLN A 86 3.25 0.62 2.15
CA GLN A 86 4.08 1.78 2.47
C GLN A 86 3.52 3.02 1.80
N LYS A 87 3.27 4.05 2.61
CA LYS A 87 3.10 5.42 2.15
C LYS A 87 4.46 6.08 2.24
N VAL A 88 5.03 6.48 1.11
CA VAL A 88 6.37 7.05 1.05
C VAL A 88 6.30 8.46 0.49
N SER A 89 7.10 9.36 1.06
CA SER A 89 7.37 10.67 0.50
C SER A 89 8.75 10.60 -0.13
N MET A 90 8.90 11.07 -1.37
CA MET A 90 10.18 11.03 -2.07
C MET A 90 10.52 12.36 -2.74
N ARG A 91 11.83 12.61 -2.92
CA ARG A 91 12.35 13.75 -3.69
C ARG A 91 13.35 13.23 -4.72
N ILE A 92 13.27 13.74 -5.95
CA ILE A 92 14.17 13.33 -7.05
C ILE A 92 15.58 13.94 -6.89
N LYS A 93 15.65 15.15 -6.33
CA LYS A 93 16.89 15.89 -6.06
C LYS A 93 16.88 16.42 -4.62
N GLU A 94 18.04 16.71 -4.05
CA GLU A 94 18.16 17.16 -2.66
C GLU A 94 17.31 18.41 -2.36
N GLU A 95 17.32 19.40 -3.24
CA GLU A 95 16.55 20.64 -3.11
C GLU A 95 15.20 20.59 -3.85
N GLY A 96 14.69 19.39 -4.15
CA GLY A 96 13.43 19.20 -4.87
C GLY A 96 12.23 19.18 -3.92
N PRO A 97 11.01 19.47 -4.44
CA PRO A 97 9.80 19.26 -3.66
C PRO A 97 9.60 17.78 -3.34
N TRP A 98 9.04 17.51 -2.16
CA TRP A 98 8.59 16.18 -1.76
C TRP A 98 7.32 15.80 -2.53
N MET A 99 7.28 14.56 -3.00
CA MET A 99 6.16 14.01 -3.77
C MET A 99 5.60 12.77 -3.08
N PRO A 100 4.27 12.63 -3.02
CA PRO A 100 3.63 11.46 -2.45
C PRO A 100 3.77 10.27 -3.41
N ALA A 101 4.19 9.14 -2.86
CA ALA A 101 4.20 7.85 -3.55
C ALA A 101 3.71 6.73 -2.64
N ALA A 102 3.30 5.62 -3.25
CA ALA A 102 2.88 4.42 -2.57
C ALA A 102 3.68 3.22 -3.08
N GLY A 103 4.03 2.33 -2.15
CA GLY A 103 4.61 1.03 -2.43
C GLY A 103 3.73 -0.05 -1.80
N GLU A 104 3.35 -1.05 -2.57
CA GLU A 104 2.71 -2.27 -2.07
C GLU A 104 3.59 -3.47 -2.41
N VAL A 105 3.89 -4.29 -1.41
CA VAL A 105 4.61 -5.55 -1.56
C VAL A 105 3.74 -6.62 -0.89
N THR A 106 3.43 -7.68 -1.60
CA THR A 106 2.70 -8.86 -1.15
C THR A 106 3.57 -10.03 -1.50
N TRP A 107 3.82 -10.98 -0.60
CA TRP A 107 4.42 -12.27 -0.97
C TRP A 107 3.61 -13.44 -0.43
N LYS A 108 3.52 -14.53 -1.19
CA LYS A 108 2.81 -15.79 -0.92
C LYS A 108 3.55 -16.93 -1.64
N LEU A 109 3.41 -18.13 -1.12
CA LEU A 109 4.41 -19.18 -1.24
C LEU A 109 3.93 -20.28 -2.20
N GLU A 110 4.57 -21.47 -2.24
CA GLU A 110 4.36 -22.55 -3.25
C GLU A 110 2.90 -23.02 -3.49
N THR A 111 1.95 -22.48 -2.76
CA THR A 111 0.50 -22.71 -2.85
C THR A 111 -0.30 -21.50 -3.42
N GLY A 112 0.34 -20.40 -3.82
CA GLY A 112 -0.27 -19.27 -4.56
C GLY A 112 0.39 -17.88 -4.38
N ASP A 113 -0.26 -16.83 -4.92
CA ASP A 113 0.21 -15.46 -5.31
C ASP A 113 0.81 -14.41 -4.37
N CYS A 114 1.83 -13.73 -4.89
CA CYS A 114 2.90 -13.07 -4.17
C CYS A 114 3.25 -11.71 -4.85
N ASP A 115 2.38 -10.68 -4.82
CA ASP A 115 2.64 -9.36 -5.46
C ASP A 115 3.84 -8.55 -4.91
N TRP A 116 5.07 -8.94 -5.20
CA TRP A 116 6.29 -8.45 -4.54
C TRP A 116 6.54 -6.96 -4.50
N TYR A 117 6.16 -6.18 -5.51
CA TYR A 117 6.32 -4.74 -5.45
C TYR A 117 5.50 -4.04 -6.53
N ARG A 118 4.69 -3.08 -6.11
CA ARG A 118 3.91 -2.17 -6.93
C ARG A 118 4.18 -0.77 -6.42
N PHE A 119 4.86 0.02 -7.23
CA PHE A 119 5.19 1.39 -6.89
C PHE A 119 4.37 2.37 -7.74
N GLU A 120 3.79 3.36 -7.09
CA GLU A 120 2.94 4.36 -7.71
C GLU A 120 3.34 5.77 -7.21
N ILE A 121 3.68 6.66 -8.14
CA ILE A 121 3.83 8.09 -7.86
C ILE A 121 2.45 8.72 -8.00
N LYS A 122 1.94 9.31 -6.92
CA LYS A 122 0.58 9.85 -6.90
C LYS A 122 0.50 11.23 -7.55
N GLU A 123 1.58 12.00 -7.43
CA GLU A 123 1.64 13.36 -7.94
C GLU A 123 3.08 13.71 -8.29
N ILE A 124 3.29 14.30 -9.46
CA ILE A 124 4.59 14.76 -9.93
C ILE A 124 4.44 16.09 -10.66
N GLU A 125 5.12 17.12 -10.19
CA GLU A 125 5.20 18.40 -10.87
C GLU A 125 6.60 18.55 -11.46
N TYR A 126 6.68 18.58 -12.79
CA TYR A 126 7.93 18.67 -13.53
C TYR A 126 8.11 20.06 -14.16
N ASN A 127 9.35 20.53 -14.21
CA ASN A 127 9.75 21.77 -14.89
C ASN A 127 9.02 23.04 -14.42
N LYS A 128 9.01 23.32 -13.11
CA LYS A 128 8.63 24.67 -12.63
C LYS A 128 9.69 25.68 -13.09
N PRO A 129 9.39 26.61 -14.02
CA PRO A 129 10.34 27.65 -14.34
C PRO A 129 10.57 28.48 -13.07
N ALA A 130 11.83 28.66 -12.70
CA ALA A 130 12.18 29.65 -11.69
C ALA A 130 11.74 31.00 -12.26
N GLY A 131 10.70 31.61 -11.67
CA GLY A 131 10.22 32.90 -12.14
C GLY A 131 11.39 33.87 -12.26
N CYS A 132 11.51 34.52 -13.41
CA CYS A 132 12.45 35.63 -13.57
C CYS A 132 12.15 36.65 -12.47
N ARG A 133 13.14 36.87 -11.61
CA ARG A 133 13.11 37.89 -10.56
C ARG A 133 13.63 39.20 -11.14
#